data_AF-K9RXT0-F1
#
_entry.id   AF-K9RXT0-F1
#
_cell.length_a   1.000
_cell.length_b   1.000
_cell.length_c   1.000
_cell.angle_alpha   90.00
_cell.angle_beta   90.00
_cell.angle_gamma   90.00
#
_symmetry.space_group_name_H-M   'P 1'
#
loop_
_entity.id
_entity.type
_entity.pdbx_description
1 polymer ?
#
loop_
_entity_poly.entity_id
_entity_poly.type
_entity_poly.pdbx_seq_one_letter_code
_entity_poly.pdbx_strand_id
1 'polypeptide(L)'
;MTNFNRTKPDPASWEYLRKTSVKLHNQWVNQHFKTEEGKALSKGQRTLKTACTVTDNDNAIKALFRFWLFYVLVKSRGQLAKDGIAAIPEWYETKWGSVPQLVVIYRKFKNGKFWGPSYPLTIPHWKLKASGTKGYDFPVYQKGNVATVVRLADNSKIFINAGSAKMGERVFKALVKGISVPRVREAKVSFTQVDERRDTSVVYPYKVVFYDGTGNNTKANWEVFFTNQSHQSPR
;
A
#
# COMPACT_ATOMS: atom_id res chain seq x y z
N MET A 1 5.28 -56.73 0.28
CA MET A 1 5.73 -55.46 0.91
C MET A 1 7.05 -55.06 0.25
N THR A 2 7.01 -54.20 -0.76
CA THR A 2 8.19 -53.77 -1.51
C THR A 2 8.87 -52.61 -0.77
N ASN A 3 10.05 -52.87 -0.21
CA ASN A 3 10.91 -51.86 0.37
C ASN A 3 11.42 -50.93 -0.75
N PHE A 4 10.80 -49.77 -0.89
CA PHE A 4 11.38 -48.67 -1.67
C PHE A 4 12.58 -48.12 -0.91
N ASN A 5 13.77 -48.62 -1.26
CA ASN A 5 15.03 -47.99 -0.90
C ASN A 5 15.00 -46.52 -1.32
N ARG A 6 14.99 -45.61 -0.33
CA ARG A 6 15.13 -44.16 -0.55
C ARG A 6 16.57 -43.87 -0.97
N THR A 7 16.90 -44.15 -2.23
CA THR A 7 18.13 -43.64 -2.84
C THR A 7 18.12 -42.11 -2.74
N LYS A 8 19.27 -41.52 -2.38
CA LYS A 8 19.41 -40.07 -2.38
C LYS A 8 19.10 -39.60 -3.81
N PRO A 9 18.19 -38.63 -4.00
CA PRO A 9 17.89 -38.12 -5.33
C PRO A 9 19.17 -37.56 -5.94
N ASP A 10 19.38 -37.86 -7.22
CA ASP A 10 20.50 -37.34 -8.01
C ASP A 10 20.59 -35.81 -7.82
N PRO A 11 21.74 -35.25 -7.42
CA PRO A 11 21.93 -33.81 -7.28
C PRO A 11 21.53 -32.99 -8.53
N ALA A 12 21.56 -33.60 -9.72
CA ALA A 12 21.14 -32.98 -10.97
C ALA A 12 19.62 -33.08 -11.24
N SER A 13 18.89 -33.86 -10.44
CA SER A 13 17.44 -34.03 -10.62
C SER A 13 16.64 -32.79 -10.24
N TRP A 14 15.53 -32.59 -10.93
CA TRP A 14 14.54 -31.56 -10.59
C TRP A 14 14.02 -31.74 -9.15
N GLU A 15 13.85 -32.98 -8.69
CA GLU A 15 13.40 -33.32 -7.35
C GLU A 15 14.38 -32.84 -6.28
N TYR A 16 15.69 -32.98 -6.54
CA TYR A 16 16.72 -32.48 -5.64
C TYR A 16 16.72 -30.95 -5.58
N LEU A 17 16.65 -30.28 -6.74
CA LEU A 17 16.57 -28.82 -6.81
C LEU A 17 15.34 -28.28 -6.08
N ARG A 18 14.16 -28.86 -6.32
CA ARG A 18 12.90 -28.50 -5.65
C ARG A 18 13.02 -28.66 -4.14
N LYS A 19 13.48 -29.82 -3.65
CA LYS A 19 13.63 -30.09 -2.22
C LYS A 19 14.60 -29.11 -1.56
N THR A 20 15.73 -28.86 -2.20
CA THR A 20 16.76 -27.94 -1.70
C THR A 20 16.23 -26.52 -1.64
N SER A 21 15.56 -26.05 -2.71
CA SER A 21 14.99 -24.70 -2.78
C SER A 21 13.91 -24.48 -1.72
N VAL A 22 12.99 -25.43 -1.54
CA VAL A 22 11.94 -25.37 -0.52
C VAL A 22 12.55 -25.35 0.89
N LYS A 23 13.55 -26.21 1.14
CA LYS A 23 14.24 -26.26 2.43
C LYS A 23 14.92 -24.93 2.76
N LEU A 24 15.73 -24.40 1.84
CA LEU A 24 16.45 -23.13 2.03
C LEU A 24 15.47 -21.97 2.22
N HIS A 25 14.42 -21.91 1.38
CA HIS A 25 13.38 -20.88 1.49
C HIS A 25 12.67 -20.91 2.85
N ASN A 26 12.17 -22.08 3.27
CA ASN A 26 11.47 -22.21 4.54
C ASN A 26 12.41 -21.93 5.74
N GLN A 27 13.70 -22.23 5.63
CA GLN A 27 14.70 -21.81 6.63
C GLN A 27 14.78 -20.28 6.73
N TRP A 28 14.87 -19.58 5.60
CA TRP A 28 14.89 -18.12 5.59
C TRP A 28 13.59 -17.49 6.09
N VAL A 29 12.43 -18.02 5.70
CA VAL A 29 11.13 -17.60 6.23
C VAL A 29 11.13 -17.73 7.75
N ASN A 30 11.51 -18.90 8.26
CA ASN A 30 11.56 -19.13 9.70
C ASN A 30 12.51 -18.18 10.41
N GLN A 31 13.72 -17.97 9.87
CA GLN A 31 14.70 -17.02 10.41
C GLN A 31 14.16 -15.58 10.44
N HIS A 32 13.50 -15.13 9.37
CA HIS A 32 12.93 -13.78 9.29
C HIS A 32 11.82 -13.55 10.32
N PHE A 33 10.99 -14.55 10.56
CA PHE A 33 9.92 -14.51 11.57
C PHE A 33 10.36 -15.07 12.94
N LYS A 34 11.66 -15.20 13.22
CA LYS A 34 12.12 -15.43 14.59
C LYS A 34 11.87 -14.16 15.41
N THR A 35 11.22 -14.31 16.56
CA THR A 35 11.04 -13.21 17.50
C THR A 35 12.29 -13.06 18.38
N GLU A 36 12.56 -11.83 18.80
CA GLU A 36 13.52 -11.58 19.89
C GLU A 36 12.96 -12.17 21.19
N GLU A 37 13.82 -12.90 21.90
CA GLU A 37 13.68 -13.42 23.27
C GLU A 37 12.23 -13.56 23.79
N GLY A 38 11.56 -14.64 23.37
CA GLY A 38 10.32 -15.10 24.01
C GLY A 38 9.03 -14.37 23.61
N LYS A 39 9.07 -13.34 22.75
CA LYS A 39 7.84 -12.68 22.28
C LYS A 39 7.08 -13.58 21.29
N ALA A 40 5.75 -13.66 21.42
CA ALA A 40 4.92 -14.37 20.44
C ALA A 40 4.68 -13.51 19.18
N LEU A 41 4.61 -14.15 18.01
CA LEU A 41 4.26 -13.47 16.76
C LEU A 41 2.83 -12.91 16.82
N SER A 42 2.66 -11.69 16.31
CA SER A 42 1.32 -11.10 16.14
C SER A 42 0.46 -11.96 15.20
N LYS A 43 -0.87 -11.82 15.26
CA LYS A 43 -1.79 -12.58 14.39
C LYS A 43 -1.47 -12.35 12.90
N GLY A 44 -1.17 -11.11 12.51
CA GLY A 44 -0.79 -10.78 11.14
C GLY A 44 0.54 -11.38 10.72
N GLN A 45 1.55 -11.35 11.59
CA GLN A 45 2.85 -11.98 11.33
C GLN A 45 2.76 -13.50 11.21
N ARG A 46 1.92 -14.16 12.03
CA ARG A 46 1.64 -15.60 11.89
C ARG A 46 1.00 -15.93 10.56
N THR A 47 -0.05 -15.19 10.17
CA THR A 47 -0.70 -15.38 8.87
C THR A 47 0.29 -15.20 7.72
N LEU A 48 1.13 -14.17 7.78
CA LEU A 48 2.11 -13.88 6.74
C LEU A 48 3.21 -14.94 6.67
N LYS A 49 3.68 -15.43 7.81
CA LYS A 49 4.61 -16.58 7.88
C LYS A 49 4.01 -17.81 7.20
N THR A 50 2.76 -18.14 7.50
CA THR A 50 2.06 -19.27 6.87
C THR A 50 1.90 -19.06 5.37
N ALA A 51 1.56 -17.84 4.93
CA ALA A 51 1.43 -17.51 3.52
C ALA A 51 2.77 -17.63 2.77
N CYS A 52 3.91 -17.33 3.41
CA CYS A 52 5.23 -17.45 2.80
C CYS A 52 5.82 -18.88 2.84
N THR A 53 5.30 -19.78 3.69
CA THR A 53 5.87 -21.12 3.88
C THR A 53 5.40 -22.08 2.80
N VAL A 54 6.33 -22.74 2.10
CA VAL A 54 6.00 -23.75 1.10
C VAL A 54 5.75 -25.10 1.78
N THR A 55 4.69 -25.79 1.36
CA THR A 55 4.24 -27.08 1.88
C THR A 55 4.30 -28.15 0.79
N ASP A 56 4.24 -29.43 1.18
CA ASP A 56 4.27 -30.55 0.24
C ASP A 56 3.04 -30.57 -0.69
N ASN A 57 1.93 -29.96 -0.26
CA ASN A 57 0.70 -29.81 -1.04
C ASN A 57 0.74 -28.66 -2.06
N ASP A 58 1.80 -27.84 -2.07
CA ASP A 58 1.93 -26.77 -3.05
C ASP A 58 2.41 -27.32 -4.40
N ASN A 59 1.67 -26.96 -5.45
CA ASN A 59 2.14 -27.12 -6.83
C ASN A 59 3.23 -26.09 -7.15
N ALA A 60 3.89 -26.24 -8.30
CA ALA A 60 5.00 -25.37 -8.71
C ALA A 60 4.63 -23.88 -8.71
N ILE A 61 3.42 -23.55 -9.16
CA ILE A 61 2.92 -22.17 -9.21
C ILE A 61 2.78 -21.59 -7.80
N LYS A 62 2.14 -22.33 -6.88
CA LYS A 62 2.01 -21.91 -5.47
C LYS A 62 3.39 -21.74 -4.82
N ALA A 63 4.31 -22.68 -5.04
CA ALA A 63 5.67 -22.57 -4.51
C ALA A 63 6.38 -21.31 -5.02
N LEU A 64 6.30 -21.02 -6.32
CA LEU A 64 6.86 -19.81 -6.93
C LEU A 64 6.25 -18.53 -6.34
N PHE A 65 4.92 -18.47 -6.18
CA PHE A 65 4.25 -17.32 -5.57
C PHE A 65 4.68 -17.10 -4.12
N ARG A 66 4.90 -18.17 -3.35
CA ARG A 66 5.39 -18.08 -1.97
C ARG A 66 6.84 -17.61 -1.91
N PHE A 67 7.69 -18.09 -2.83
CA PHE A 67 9.05 -17.58 -3.00
C PHE A 67 9.04 -16.08 -3.28
N TRP A 68 8.26 -15.66 -4.28
CA TRP A 68 8.14 -14.26 -4.67
C TRP A 68 7.58 -13.40 -3.53
N LEU A 69 6.49 -13.83 -2.89
CA LEU A 69 5.85 -13.14 -1.76
C LEU A 69 6.88 -12.86 -0.65
N PHE A 70 7.64 -13.87 -0.24
CA PHE A 70 8.66 -13.69 0.78
C PHE A 70 9.77 -12.73 0.33
N TYR A 71 10.32 -12.93 -0.87
CA TYR A 71 11.47 -12.15 -1.33
C TYR A 71 11.15 -10.69 -1.62
N VAL A 72 10.03 -10.45 -2.30
CA VAL A 72 9.67 -9.14 -2.85
C VAL A 72 8.83 -8.32 -1.87
N LEU A 73 8.00 -8.94 -1.04
CA LEU A 73 7.11 -8.21 -0.16
C LEU A 73 7.58 -8.21 1.29
N VAL A 74 8.21 -9.30 1.75
CA VAL A 74 8.60 -9.44 3.16
C VAL A 74 10.07 -9.07 3.38
N LYS A 75 11.00 -9.71 2.68
CA LYS A 75 12.44 -9.57 2.89
C LYS A 75 13.00 -8.23 2.40
N SER A 76 12.64 -7.79 1.19
CA SER A 76 13.17 -6.56 0.58
C SER A 76 12.64 -5.27 1.22
N ARG A 77 11.48 -5.33 1.90
CA ARG A 77 10.80 -4.12 2.41
C ARG A 77 10.96 -3.88 3.90
N GLY A 78 11.74 -4.69 4.63
CA GLY A 78 12.40 -4.45 5.94
C GLY A 78 11.61 -3.88 7.14
N GLN A 79 10.41 -3.35 6.95
CA GLN A 79 9.76 -2.39 7.85
C GLN A 79 8.23 -2.55 7.87
N LEU A 80 7.63 -3.15 6.84
CA LEU A 80 6.20 -3.54 6.82
C LEU A 80 5.89 -4.69 7.80
N ALA A 81 6.90 -5.45 8.24
CA ALA A 81 6.74 -6.60 9.13
C ALA A 81 6.58 -6.24 10.63
N LYS A 82 6.98 -5.03 11.06
CA LYS A 82 6.84 -4.65 12.48
C LYS A 82 5.39 -4.32 12.87
N ASP A 83 4.59 -3.79 11.95
CA ASP A 83 3.21 -3.36 12.25
C ASP A 83 2.11 -4.11 11.49
N GLY A 84 2.42 -5.19 10.76
CA GLY A 84 1.39 -6.06 10.19
C GLY A 84 0.34 -5.33 9.35
N ILE A 85 0.69 -4.20 8.73
CA ILE A 85 -0.19 -3.51 7.80
C ILE A 85 0.05 -4.15 6.43
N ALA A 86 -0.65 -5.25 6.18
CA ALA A 86 -0.92 -5.71 4.82
C ALA A 86 -1.93 -4.76 4.14
N ALA A 87 -1.64 -3.47 4.12
CA ALA A 87 -2.20 -2.58 3.12
C ALA A 87 -1.24 -2.72 1.94
N ILE A 88 -1.50 -3.69 1.06
CA ILE A 88 -0.99 -3.59 -0.31
C ILE A 88 -1.48 -2.22 -0.77
N PRO A 89 -0.60 -1.28 -1.15
CA PRO A 89 -1.07 -0.04 -1.74
C PRO A 89 -1.91 -0.45 -2.94
N GLU A 90 -3.20 -0.12 -2.92
CA GLU A 90 -4.03 -0.16 -4.11
C GLU A 90 -3.36 0.80 -5.11
N TRP A 91 -2.48 0.25 -5.96
CA TRP A 91 -1.82 0.89 -7.10
C TRP A 91 -0.67 1.86 -6.73
N TYR A 92 0.58 1.41 -6.86
CA TYR A 92 1.74 2.28 -7.05
C TYR A 92 2.25 2.09 -8.48
N GLU A 93 2.11 3.10 -9.34
CA GLU A 93 2.97 3.19 -10.53
C GLU A 93 4.38 3.44 -10.02
N THR A 94 5.35 2.65 -10.49
CA THR A 94 6.78 2.82 -10.20
C THR A 94 7.19 4.27 -10.41
N LYS A 95 7.99 4.79 -9.46
CA LYS A 95 8.62 6.13 -9.48
C LYS A 95 9.31 6.38 -10.83
N TRP A 96 8.59 6.90 -11.81
CA TRP A 96 9.15 7.50 -13.00
C TRP A 96 8.86 8.99 -12.89
N GLY A 97 9.85 9.71 -12.37
CA GLY A 97 9.78 11.16 -12.19
C GLY A 97 10.10 11.58 -10.76
N SER A 98 11.16 12.35 -10.63
CA SER A 98 11.61 13.05 -9.43
C SER A 98 10.68 14.21 -9.06
N VAL A 99 9.37 13.97 -9.03
CA VAL A 99 8.36 15.00 -8.83
C VAL A 99 7.96 15.07 -7.35
N PRO A 100 7.73 16.26 -6.79
CA PRO A 100 7.18 16.40 -5.46
C PRO A 100 5.82 15.71 -5.34
N GLN A 101 5.61 14.93 -4.28
CA GLN A 101 4.39 14.17 -4.03
C GLN A 101 3.92 14.35 -2.58
N LEU A 102 2.64 14.67 -2.42
CA LEU A 102 1.96 14.62 -1.14
C LEU A 102 1.12 13.36 -1.06
N VAL A 103 1.30 12.57 0.00
CA VAL A 103 0.45 11.42 0.31
C VAL A 103 -0.47 11.81 1.45
N VAL A 104 -1.76 11.93 1.16
CA VAL A 104 -2.82 12.13 2.15
C VAL A 104 -3.26 10.77 2.66
N ILE A 105 -3.13 10.53 3.96
CA ILE A 105 -3.58 9.32 4.62
C ILE A 105 -4.96 9.56 5.19
N TYR A 106 -5.95 8.88 4.62
CA TYR A 106 -7.32 8.88 5.09
C TYR A 106 -7.58 7.71 6.04
N ARG A 107 -8.44 7.91 7.04
CA ARG A 107 -8.88 6.86 7.97
C ARG A 107 -10.35 7.03 8.33
N LYS A 108 -10.97 5.96 8.81
CA LYS A 108 -12.33 6.04 9.37
C LYS A 108 -12.29 6.76 10.70
N PHE A 109 -13.36 7.46 11.02
CA PHE A 109 -13.53 8.15 12.29
C PHE A 109 -14.78 7.61 13.00
N LYS A 110 -14.65 7.21 14.26
CA LYS A 110 -15.75 6.70 15.08
C LYS A 110 -15.45 7.00 16.54
N ASN A 111 -16.46 7.45 17.29
CA ASN A 111 -16.36 7.72 18.73
C ASN A 111 -15.17 8.65 19.08
N GLY A 112 -14.97 9.71 18.31
CA GLY A 112 -13.91 10.69 18.57
C GLY A 112 -12.49 10.21 18.23
N LYS A 113 -12.31 9.02 17.64
CA LYS A 113 -10.99 8.46 17.33
C LYS A 113 -10.91 7.95 15.89
N PHE A 114 -9.73 8.13 15.30
CA PHE A 114 -9.40 7.49 14.03
C PHE A 114 -9.19 5.98 14.26
N TRP A 115 -9.79 5.16 13.40
CA TRP A 115 -9.74 3.70 13.52
C TRP A 115 -9.71 3.04 12.14
N GLY A 116 -9.42 1.74 12.14
CA GLY A 116 -9.41 0.94 10.91
C GLY A 116 -8.17 1.18 10.03
N PRO A 117 -8.20 0.66 8.80
CA PRO A 117 -7.06 0.73 7.88
C PRO A 117 -6.84 2.17 7.38
N SER A 118 -5.63 2.38 6.86
CA SER A 118 -5.23 3.63 6.21
C SER A 118 -5.45 3.56 4.71
N TYR A 119 -6.01 4.61 4.13
CA TYR A 119 -6.24 4.75 2.70
C TYR A 119 -5.38 5.89 2.17
N PRO A 120 -4.23 5.60 1.55
CA PRO A 120 -3.37 6.62 0.97
C PRO A 120 -3.98 7.17 -0.33
N LEU A 121 -3.88 8.48 -0.51
CA LEU A 121 -4.17 9.19 -1.75
C LEU A 121 -2.95 10.03 -2.11
N THR A 122 -2.35 9.76 -3.27
CA THR A 122 -1.15 10.44 -3.74
C THR A 122 -1.51 11.61 -4.65
N ILE A 123 -0.91 12.77 -4.38
CA ILE A 123 -1.09 14.02 -5.12
C ILE A 123 0.29 14.47 -5.64
N PRO A 124 0.54 14.40 -6.95
CA PRO A 124 1.78 14.87 -7.55
C PRO A 124 1.79 16.41 -7.67
N HIS A 125 3.00 16.96 -7.81
CA HIS A 125 3.27 18.40 -7.97
C HIS A 125 2.68 19.27 -6.86
N TRP A 126 2.72 18.77 -5.62
CA TRP A 126 2.26 19.53 -4.47
C TRP A 126 3.14 20.76 -4.25
N LYS A 127 2.54 21.95 -4.26
CA LYS A 127 3.29 23.23 -4.21
C LYS A 127 3.34 23.85 -2.82
N LEU A 128 2.45 23.45 -1.92
CA LEU A 128 2.35 24.07 -0.60
C LEU A 128 3.42 23.52 0.35
N LYS A 129 4.02 24.39 1.15
CA LYS A 129 4.89 24.00 2.26
C LYS A 129 4.08 23.39 3.41
N ALA A 130 4.75 22.81 4.41
CA ALA A 130 4.10 22.19 5.57
C ALA A 130 3.09 23.13 6.27
N SER A 131 3.45 24.40 6.49
CA SER A 131 2.58 25.40 7.14
C SER A 131 1.30 25.67 6.35
N GLY A 132 1.41 25.90 5.04
CA GLY A 132 0.26 26.08 4.15
C GLY A 132 -0.59 24.83 4.00
N THR A 133 0.02 23.65 4.14
CA THR A 133 -0.68 22.36 4.08
C THR A 133 -1.49 22.09 5.36
N LYS A 134 -1.04 22.58 6.52
CA LYS A 134 -1.77 22.43 7.79
C LYS A 134 -3.14 23.12 7.78
N GLY A 135 -3.26 24.26 7.09
CA GLY A 135 -4.52 24.98 6.91
C GLY A 135 -5.30 24.58 5.66
N TYR A 136 -4.83 23.57 4.91
CA TYR A 136 -5.49 23.15 3.69
C TYR A 136 -6.73 22.29 3.99
N ASP A 137 -7.84 22.61 3.35
CA ASP A 137 -9.09 21.86 3.50
C ASP A 137 -9.07 20.60 2.64
N PHE A 138 -8.61 19.49 3.24
CA PHE A 138 -8.69 18.18 2.61
C PHE A 138 -10.12 17.64 2.73
N PRO A 139 -10.76 17.28 1.60
CA PRO A 139 -12.17 16.89 1.62
C PRO A 139 -12.38 15.58 2.36
N VAL A 140 -13.36 15.55 3.26
CA VAL A 140 -13.96 14.30 3.76
C VAL A 140 -14.81 13.70 2.65
N TYR A 141 -14.66 12.40 2.37
CA TYR A 141 -15.41 11.77 1.29
C TYR A 141 -15.75 10.30 1.60
N GLN A 142 -16.72 9.78 0.86
CA GLN A 142 -17.09 8.38 0.93
C GLN A 142 -16.24 7.58 -0.05
N LYS A 143 -15.46 6.61 0.45
CA LYS A 143 -14.74 5.65 -0.40
C LYS A 143 -15.77 4.76 -1.13
N GLY A 144 -15.39 4.16 -2.24
CA GLY A 144 -16.24 3.18 -2.90
C GLY A 144 -15.58 2.52 -4.10
N ASN A 145 -16.41 2.03 -5.00
CA ASN A 145 -16.03 1.22 -6.16
C ASN A 145 -15.83 2.02 -7.45
N VAL A 146 -15.97 3.35 -7.42
CA VAL A 146 -15.70 4.20 -8.58
C VAL A 146 -14.29 4.75 -8.50
N ALA A 147 -13.41 4.27 -9.37
CA ALA A 147 -12.06 4.81 -9.54
C ALA A 147 -12.12 6.03 -10.46
N THR A 148 -11.85 7.20 -9.91
CA THR A 148 -11.63 8.44 -10.67
C THR A 148 -10.13 8.57 -10.89
N VAL A 149 -9.73 8.50 -12.15
CA VAL A 149 -8.33 8.65 -12.57
C VAL A 149 -8.21 10.00 -13.25
N VAL A 150 -7.39 10.88 -12.67
CA VAL A 150 -7.07 12.18 -13.26
C VAL A 150 -5.66 12.11 -13.81
N ARG A 151 -5.50 12.35 -15.11
CA ARG A 151 -4.21 12.47 -15.77
C ARG A 151 -3.88 13.94 -15.97
N LEU A 152 -2.79 14.41 -15.39
CA LEU A 152 -2.28 15.77 -15.55
C LEU A 152 -1.56 15.94 -16.90
N ALA A 153 -1.22 17.19 -17.25
CA ALA A 153 -0.56 17.53 -18.52
C ALA A 153 0.75 16.77 -18.78
N ASP A 154 1.48 16.42 -17.71
CA ASP A 154 2.75 15.69 -17.77
C ASP A 154 2.59 14.17 -17.63
N ASN A 155 1.37 13.66 -17.79
CA ASN A 155 0.98 12.28 -17.56
C ASN A 155 1.08 11.77 -16.11
N SER A 156 1.39 12.64 -15.13
CA SER A 156 1.23 12.29 -13.72
C SER A 156 -0.24 11.98 -13.42
N LYS A 157 -0.52 10.98 -12.59
CA LYS A 157 -1.88 10.53 -12.31
C LYS A 157 -2.26 10.72 -10.84
N ILE A 158 -3.54 11.04 -10.61
CA ILE A 158 -4.19 11.03 -9.30
C ILE A 158 -5.28 9.97 -9.36
N PHE A 159 -5.25 9.06 -8.39
CA PHE A 159 -6.23 7.98 -8.26
C PHE A 159 -7.12 8.26 -7.04
N ILE A 160 -8.42 8.36 -7.26
CA ILE A 160 -9.41 8.62 -6.21
C ILE A 160 -10.47 7.53 -6.26
N ASN A 161 -10.52 6.69 -5.24
CA ASN A 161 -11.54 5.64 -5.12
C ASN A 161 -12.73 6.18 -4.31
N ALA A 162 -13.82 6.55 -4.98
CA ALA A 162 -14.98 7.20 -4.37
C ALA A 162 -16.27 6.37 -4.51
N GLY A 163 -17.30 6.71 -3.74
CA GLY A 163 -18.63 6.10 -3.84
C GLY A 163 -19.37 6.43 -5.15
N SER A 164 -18.98 7.51 -5.84
CA SER A 164 -19.57 7.91 -7.12
C SER A 164 -18.59 8.78 -7.93
N ALA A 165 -18.82 8.89 -9.24
CA ALA A 165 -18.03 9.76 -10.12
C ALA A 165 -18.07 11.24 -9.65
N LYS A 166 -19.26 11.74 -9.30
CA LYS A 166 -19.46 13.11 -8.79
C LYS A 166 -18.67 13.36 -7.49
N MET A 167 -18.59 12.35 -6.61
CA MET A 167 -17.79 12.44 -5.39
C MET A 167 -16.30 12.50 -5.72
N GLY A 168 -15.82 11.66 -6.63
CA GLY A 168 -14.43 11.68 -7.09
C GLY A 168 -14.03 13.03 -7.70
N GLU A 169 -14.91 13.61 -8.53
CA GLU A 169 -14.71 14.94 -9.11
C GLU A 169 -14.67 16.05 -8.04
N ARG A 170 -15.56 15.99 -7.04
CA ARG A 170 -15.55 16.94 -5.91
C ARG A 170 -14.23 16.86 -5.14
N VAL A 171 -13.75 15.66 -4.86
CA VAL A 171 -12.46 15.45 -4.19
C VAL A 171 -11.34 16.03 -5.04
N PHE A 172 -11.30 15.73 -6.34
CA PHE A 172 -10.30 16.28 -7.25
C PHE A 172 -10.31 17.83 -7.26
N LYS A 173 -11.47 18.46 -7.41
CA LYS A 173 -11.62 19.93 -7.38
C LYS A 173 -11.14 20.56 -6.07
N ALA A 174 -11.27 19.86 -4.95
CA ALA A 174 -10.72 20.32 -3.69
C ALA A 174 -9.19 20.18 -3.67
N LEU A 175 -8.62 19.05 -4.12
CA LEU A 175 -7.18 18.78 -4.09
C LEU A 175 -6.37 19.60 -5.10
N VAL A 176 -6.99 19.97 -6.23
CA VAL A 176 -6.29 20.64 -7.33
C VAL A 176 -5.77 22.03 -6.96
N LYS A 177 -6.36 22.68 -5.95
CA LYS A 177 -5.93 24.00 -5.47
C LYS A 177 -4.50 23.97 -4.91
N GLY A 178 -4.06 22.84 -4.36
CA GLY A 178 -2.72 22.60 -3.84
C GLY A 178 -1.69 22.17 -4.89
N ILE A 179 -2.12 21.95 -6.14
CA ILE A 179 -1.26 21.58 -7.28
C ILE A 179 -0.85 22.85 -8.05
N SER A 180 0.30 22.82 -8.72
CA SER A 180 0.73 23.91 -9.61
C SER A 180 -0.21 24.07 -10.82
N VAL A 181 -0.63 25.30 -11.09
CA VAL A 181 -1.65 25.64 -12.11
C VAL A 181 -1.31 25.15 -13.52
N PRO A 182 -0.06 25.26 -14.02
CA PRO A 182 0.27 24.82 -15.38
C PRO A 182 -0.01 23.33 -15.63
N ARG A 183 0.03 22.49 -14.59
CA ARG A 183 -0.16 21.03 -14.71
C ARG A 183 -1.62 20.60 -14.79
N VAL A 184 -2.52 21.46 -14.32
CA VAL A 184 -3.94 21.16 -14.12
C VAL A 184 -4.79 21.55 -15.33
N ARG A 185 -4.39 22.58 -16.09
CA ARG A 185 -5.19 23.15 -17.18
C ARG A 185 -5.61 22.13 -18.23
N GLU A 186 -4.77 21.13 -18.48
CA GLU A 186 -5.00 20.07 -19.47
C GLU A 186 -5.33 18.72 -18.81
N ALA A 187 -5.76 18.73 -17.54
CA ALA A 187 -6.07 17.51 -16.83
C ALA A 187 -7.25 16.77 -17.47
N LYS A 188 -7.04 15.50 -17.83
CA LYS A 188 -8.08 14.60 -18.33
C LYS A 188 -8.60 13.75 -17.19
N VAL A 189 -9.91 13.81 -16.95
CA VAL A 189 -10.57 13.00 -15.93
C VAL A 189 -11.26 11.81 -16.61
N SER A 190 -10.97 10.61 -16.13
CA SER A 190 -11.65 9.38 -16.53
C SER A 190 -12.22 8.68 -15.32
N PHE A 191 -13.35 8.01 -15.49
CA PHE A 191 -14.02 7.25 -14.44
C PHE A 191 -14.10 5.79 -14.86
N THR A 192 -13.80 4.90 -13.92
CA THR A 192 -13.90 3.46 -14.13
C THR A 192 -14.60 2.86 -12.93
N GLN A 193 -15.70 2.15 -13.18
CA GLN A 193 -16.33 1.32 -12.16
C GLN A 193 -15.48 0.06 -11.99
N VAL A 194 -15.13 -0.24 -10.75
CA VAL A 194 -14.39 -1.44 -10.40
C VAL A 194 -15.40 -2.43 -9.84
N ASP A 195 -15.49 -3.63 -10.42
CA ASP A 195 -16.50 -4.64 -10.07
C ASP A 195 -16.29 -5.28 -8.69
N GLU A 196 -15.17 -4.98 -8.03
CA GLU A 196 -14.83 -5.51 -6.72
C GLU A 196 -15.56 -4.79 -5.57
N ARG A 197 -15.96 -5.56 -4.55
CA ARG A 197 -16.46 -5.00 -3.29
C ARG A 197 -15.37 -4.20 -2.59
N ARG A 198 -15.37 -2.88 -2.78
CA ARG A 198 -14.53 -1.94 -2.04
C ARG A 198 -15.24 -1.39 -0.84
N ASP A 199 -14.45 -1.02 0.17
CA ASP A 199 -14.95 -0.36 1.36
C ASP A 199 -15.68 0.96 1.00
N THR A 200 -16.93 1.08 1.44
CA THR A 200 -17.81 2.22 1.16
C THR A 200 -17.89 3.24 2.31
N SER A 201 -16.97 3.15 3.27
CA SER A 201 -16.99 4.00 4.46
C SER A 201 -16.63 5.46 4.15
N VAL A 202 -17.16 6.36 4.98
CA VAL A 202 -16.72 7.76 5.03
C VAL A 202 -15.34 7.83 5.67
N VAL A 203 -14.40 8.51 5.02
CA VAL A 203 -13.01 8.63 5.44
C VAL A 203 -12.61 10.09 5.60
N TYR A 204 -11.77 10.33 6.60
CA TYR A 204 -11.32 11.65 7.04
C TYR A 204 -9.81 11.76 6.89
N PRO A 205 -9.27 12.94 6.54
CA PRO A 205 -7.83 13.15 6.50
C PRO A 205 -7.26 12.98 7.91
N TYR A 206 -6.28 12.09 8.06
CA TYR A 206 -5.63 11.79 9.35
C TYR A 206 -4.24 12.40 9.41
N LYS A 207 -3.44 12.17 8.37
CA LYS A 207 -2.12 12.77 8.23
C LYS A 207 -1.76 12.98 6.78
N VAL A 208 -0.84 13.89 6.52
CA VAL A 208 -0.20 14.05 5.21
C VAL A 208 1.30 13.88 5.35
N VAL A 209 1.89 13.31 4.32
CA VAL A 209 3.31 13.00 4.23
C VAL A 209 3.81 13.53 2.91
N PHE A 210 4.84 14.39 2.93
CA PHE A 210 5.40 14.96 1.71
C PHE A 210 6.77 14.38 1.39
N TYR A 211 6.96 14.14 0.09
CA TYR A 211 8.21 13.73 -0.52
C TYR A 211 8.55 14.74 -1.61
N ASP A 212 9.74 15.32 -1.58
CA ASP A 212 10.20 16.28 -2.58
C ASP A 212 10.50 15.64 -3.95
N GLY A 213 10.53 14.31 -4.02
CA GLY A 213 10.82 13.56 -5.22
C GLY A 213 12.32 13.46 -5.54
N THR A 214 13.20 13.98 -4.69
CA THR A 214 14.64 13.96 -4.93
C THR A 214 15.26 12.63 -4.46
N GLY A 215 15.60 11.78 -5.42
CA GLY A 215 16.40 10.57 -5.21
C GLY A 215 15.67 9.36 -4.62
N ASN A 216 16.46 8.32 -4.30
CA ASN A 216 15.99 7.06 -3.71
C ASN A 216 15.60 7.19 -2.22
N ASN A 217 15.46 8.41 -1.71
CA ASN A 217 15.11 8.64 -0.31
C ASN A 217 13.69 8.14 -0.04
N THR A 218 13.56 7.28 0.96
CA THR A 218 12.28 6.73 1.42
C THR A 218 11.74 7.50 2.62
N LYS A 219 12.53 8.41 3.20
CA LYS A 219 12.11 9.26 4.32
C LYS A 219 11.29 10.44 3.81
N ALA A 220 10.22 10.74 4.53
CA ALA A 220 9.43 11.95 4.29
C ALA A 220 10.25 13.20 4.61
N ASN A 221 10.08 14.25 3.82
CA ASN A 221 10.67 15.56 4.12
C ASN A 221 9.95 16.23 5.28
N TRP A 222 8.63 16.07 5.36
CA TRP A 222 7.81 16.53 6.47
C TRP A 222 6.48 15.78 6.54
N GLU A 223 5.89 15.77 7.73
CA GLU A 223 4.56 15.22 8.00
C GLU A 223 3.70 16.25 8.75
N VAL A 224 2.40 16.25 8.50
CA VAL A 224 1.43 17.05 9.25
C VAL A 224 0.28 16.15 9.68
N PHE A 225 -0.07 16.20 10.96
CA PHE A 225 -1.20 15.46 11.53
C PHE A 225 -2.41 16.38 11.65
N PHE A 226 -3.58 15.86 11.31
CA PHE A 226 -4.86 16.54 11.51
C PHE A 226 -5.49 16.00 12.79
N THR A 227 -5.61 16.86 13.80
CA THR A 227 -6.35 16.58 15.03
C THR A 227 -7.80 17.05 14.88
N ASN A 228 -8.74 16.31 15.48
CA ASN A 228 -10.21 16.40 15.35
C ASN A 228 -10.89 17.78 15.41
N GLN A 229 -10.20 18.88 15.69
CA GLN A 229 -10.83 20.18 15.91
C GLN A 229 -11.22 20.93 14.63
N SER A 230 -10.75 20.53 13.43
CA SER A 230 -11.12 21.21 12.18
C SER A 230 -12.31 20.60 11.42
N HIS A 231 -12.88 19.49 11.89
CA HIS A 231 -13.92 18.74 11.16
C HIS A 231 -15.19 18.45 11.97
N GLN A 232 -15.41 19.15 13.09
CA GLN A 232 -16.69 19.07 13.79
C GLN A 232 -17.75 19.89 13.05
N SER A 233 -18.73 19.16 12.51
CA SER A 233 -20.01 19.55 11.91
C SER A 233 -20.02 19.87 10.41
N PRO A 234 -20.68 19.04 9.57
CA PRO A 234 -21.34 19.56 8.38
C PRO A 234 -22.47 20.46 8.87
N ARG A 235 -22.40 21.76 8.56
CA ARG A 235 -23.61 22.58 8.49
C ARG A 235 -24.42 22.20 7.27
#